data_AF-A0A345ISB5-F1
#
_entry.id   AF-A0A345ISB5-F1
#
_cell.length_a   1.000
_cell.length_b   1.000
_cell.length_c   1.000
_cell.angle_alpha   90.00
_cell.angle_beta   90.00
_cell.angle_gamma   90.00
#
_symmetry.space_group_name_H-M   'P 1'
#
loop_
_entity.id
_entity.type
_entity.pdbx_description
1 polymer ?
#
loop_
_entity_poly.entity_id
_entity_poly.type
_entity_poly.pdbx_seq_one_letter_code
_entity_poly.pdbx_strand_id
1 'polypeptide(L)'
;MDSWPVKMWLSQVVELMNDVMNKSNWYQSLTVLYRYLGTFATGAISILEDEEDVIRTHVLPIGSYYISNSDRLQVDTVFRKFSMTCRQLVTKFGKDNVSDAVASAWDNGSFETWFEVVHAVLPNTNRDTGKLNAKNKRFSSIYYEPGGSGDKLLSESGFDEMPILVPRWDINGEDAYGSSCPGILALGGVKALQLQQKRKDQAIDKLVNPPMMAPSSMKNERLSLLPGDVSYYNGAGDTAGFKPVYEINPRIQELLGSIQDGRQLVNECYFVPLFNMFSNINTRSMPIEAVNEMRDEKMLQIGPVLDRLNDELLDPAIDRIFNIMMRRGMLPPPPDELQGQPLRVEYTSVMAQAQKSVGIGSIERFVGFIGNMAKAGFQQAADKLDVDQAIDEYGDMLGVPTTITKSDEQVQAEREQRAQQQQAAQSLQMGGGVADIAKTLSQSGTADPNLLTSIQQAMQQGQGAQQ
;
A
#
# COMPACT_ATOMS: atom_id res chain seq x y z
N MET A 1 14.45 22.04 -8.02
CA MET A 1 13.06 21.56 -8.04
C MET A 1 12.39 21.60 -6.67
N ASP A 2 12.93 22.35 -5.69
CA ASP A 2 12.41 22.43 -4.31
C ASP A 2 12.03 23.87 -3.92
N SER A 3 11.47 24.63 -4.85
CA SER A 3 11.03 25.99 -4.57
C SER A 3 9.84 25.97 -3.61
N TRP A 4 9.86 26.82 -2.58
CA TRP A 4 8.81 26.89 -1.56
C TRP A 4 7.39 27.11 -2.14
N PRO A 5 7.18 27.97 -3.16
CA PRO A 5 5.89 28.12 -3.83
C PRO A 5 5.37 26.84 -4.49
N VAL A 6 6.26 26.02 -5.06
CA VAL A 6 5.90 24.74 -5.67
C VAL A 6 5.39 23.77 -4.60
N LYS A 7 6.05 23.71 -3.43
CA LYS A 7 5.61 22.87 -2.31
C LYS A 7 4.24 23.29 -1.76
N MET A 8 4.00 24.59 -1.64
CA MET A 8 2.71 25.12 -1.20
C MET A 8 1.59 24.82 -2.18
N TRP A 9 1.83 24.99 -3.48
CA TRP A 9 0.86 24.63 -4.51
C TRP A 9 0.53 23.13 -4.49
N LEU A 10 1.55 22.27 -4.41
CA LEU A 10 1.34 20.82 -4.31
C LEU A 10 0.56 20.44 -3.06
N SER A 11 0.85 21.05 -1.90
CA SER A 11 0.10 20.82 -0.66
C SER A 11 -1.38 21.19 -0.82
N GLN A 12 -1.65 22.34 -1.44
CA GLN A 12 -3.03 22.79 -1.68
C GLN A 12 -3.77 21.87 -2.66
N VAL A 13 -3.11 21.41 -3.72
CA VAL A 13 -3.67 20.42 -4.66
C VAL A 13 -4.01 19.12 -3.94
N VAL A 14 -3.12 18.62 -3.08
CA VAL A 14 -3.35 17.40 -2.29
C VAL A 14 -4.56 17.53 -1.36
N GLU A 15 -4.70 18.66 -0.67
CA GLU A 15 -5.88 18.94 0.18
C GLU A 15 -7.17 18.94 -0.64
N LEU A 16 -7.20 19.62 -1.79
CA LEU A 16 -8.36 19.67 -2.67
C LEU A 16 -8.73 18.29 -3.23
N MET A 17 -7.73 17.49 -3.63
CA MET A 17 -7.95 16.13 -4.10
C MET A 17 -8.52 15.23 -3.00
N ASN A 18 -8.00 15.34 -1.78
CA ASN A 18 -8.53 14.62 -0.62
C ASN A 18 -9.97 15.02 -0.31
N ASP A 19 -10.32 16.31 -0.42
CA ASP A 19 -11.69 16.78 -0.24
C ASP A 19 -12.65 16.18 -1.28
N VAL A 20 -12.25 16.11 -2.55
CA VAL A 20 -13.05 15.48 -3.62
C VAL A 20 -13.21 13.98 -3.38
N MET A 21 -12.14 13.28 -2.98
CA MET A 21 -12.18 11.86 -2.63
C MET A 21 -13.05 11.57 -1.41
N ASN A 22 -13.05 12.46 -0.40
CA ASN A 22 -13.87 12.31 0.81
C ASN A 22 -15.35 12.62 0.57
N LYS A 23 -15.67 13.61 -0.27
CA LYS A 23 -17.06 13.97 -0.62
C LYS A 23 -17.71 12.94 -1.53
N SER A 24 -16.94 12.38 -2.45
CA SER A 24 -17.40 11.31 -3.34
C SER A 24 -17.46 9.94 -2.64
N ASN A 25 -17.92 8.92 -3.36
CA ASN A 25 -18.00 7.56 -2.86
C ASN A 25 -16.70 6.74 -3.01
N TRP A 26 -15.55 7.38 -3.24
CA TRP A 26 -14.26 6.73 -3.55
C TRP A 26 -13.85 5.67 -2.51
N TYR A 27 -13.76 6.06 -1.23
CA TYR A 27 -13.30 5.14 -0.16
C TYR A 27 -14.25 3.96 0.08
N GLN A 28 -15.56 4.18 -0.10
CA GLN A 28 -16.57 3.12 -0.01
C GLN A 28 -16.40 2.11 -1.14
N SER A 29 -16.21 2.60 -2.37
CA SER A 29 -15.97 1.76 -3.54
C SER A 29 -14.67 0.98 -3.44
N LEU A 30 -13.58 1.60 -2.96
CA LEU A 30 -12.29 0.91 -2.74
C LEU A 30 -12.43 -0.26 -1.76
N THR A 31 -13.21 -0.10 -0.69
CA THR A 31 -13.45 -1.19 0.26
C THR A 31 -14.10 -2.41 -0.40
N VAL A 32 -15.04 -2.20 -1.33
CA VAL A 32 -15.67 -3.29 -2.09
C VAL A 32 -14.68 -3.87 -3.10
N LEU A 33 -13.91 -3.03 -3.78
CA LEU A 33 -12.89 -3.44 -4.74
C LEU A 33 -11.82 -4.35 -4.10
N TYR A 34 -11.31 -4.00 -2.92
CA TYR A 34 -10.31 -4.80 -2.22
C TYR A 34 -10.85 -6.18 -1.79
N ARG A 35 -12.15 -6.28 -1.48
CA ARG A 35 -12.79 -7.59 -1.26
C ARG A 35 -12.77 -8.44 -2.53
N TYR A 36 -13.08 -7.85 -3.68
CA TYR A 36 -13.04 -8.56 -4.96
C TYR A 36 -11.62 -8.99 -5.32
N LEU A 37 -10.64 -8.12 -5.11
CA LEU A 37 -9.25 -8.41 -5.40
C LEU A 37 -8.72 -9.58 -4.54
N GLY A 38 -8.96 -9.56 -3.24
CA GLY A 38 -8.52 -10.62 -2.33
C GLY A 38 -9.20 -11.98 -2.57
N THR A 39 -10.44 -11.98 -3.07
CA THR A 39 -11.22 -13.22 -3.29
C THR A 39 -11.13 -13.76 -4.72
N PHE A 40 -11.12 -12.89 -5.74
CA PHE A 40 -11.23 -13.26 -7.16
C PHE A 40 -10.01 -12.86 -8.00
N ALA A 41 -8.94 -12.34 -7.39
CA ALA A 41 -7.69 -11.91 -8.01
C ALA A 41 -7.81 -10.70 -8.97
N THR A 42 -9.01 -10.34 -9.42
CA THR A 42 -9.26 -9.20 -10.30
C THR A 42 -10.39 -8.36 -9.72
N GLY A 43 -10.22 -7.04 -9.72
CA GLY A 43 -11.28 -6.09 -9.41
C GLY A 43 -11.36 -5.04 -10.51
N ALA A 44 -12.54 -4.47 -10.76
CA ALA A 44 -12.69 -3.38 -11.70
C ALA A 44 -13.51 -2.24 -11.09
N ILE A 45 -13.03 -1.02 -11.23
CA ILE A 45 -13.68 0.20 -10.76
C ILE A 45 -13.69 1.23 -11.88
N SER A 46 -14.86 1.81 -12.14
CA SER A 46 -15.00 2.94 -13.05
C SER A 46 -14.96 4.24 -12.28
N ILE A 47 -14.21 5.22 -12.77
CA ILE A 47 -14.14 6.59 -12.25
C ILE A 47 -14.73 7.50 -13.34
N LEU A 48 -15.97 7.93 -13.14
CA LEU A 48 -16.71 8.75 -14.08
C LEU A 48 -16.79 10.19 -13.55
N GLU A 49 -16.85 11.14 -14.48
CA GLU A 49 -17.10 12.54 -14.17
C GLU A 49 -18.57 12.71 -13.79
N ASP A 50 -18.83 13.40 -12.68
CA ASP A 50 -20.18 13.60 -12.13
C ASP A 50 -20.43 15.07 -11.83
N GLU A 51 -21.64 15.58 -12.12
CA GLU A 51 -21.94 17.01 -11.95
C GLU A 51 -22.10 17.42 -10.48
N GLU A 52 -22.52 16.50 -9.60
CA GLU A 52 -22.77 16.79 -8.18
C GLU A 52 -21.49 16.60 -7.35
N ASP A 53 -20.87 15.42 -7.43
CA ASP A 53 -19.76 15.00 -6.57
C ASP A 53 -18.37 15.19 -7.21
N VAL A 54 -18.30 15.81 -8.39
CA VAL A 54 -17.11 15.91 -9.28
C VAL A 54 -16.71 14.57 -9.91
N ILE A 55 -16.56 13.55 -9.09
CA ILE A 55 -16.27 12.18 -9.49
C ILE A 55 -17.29 11.24 -8.86
N ARG A 56 -17.72 10.24 -9.63
CA ARG A 56 -18.49 9.12 -9.11
C ARG A 56 -17.85 7.82 -9.51
N THR A 57 -17.71 6.93 -8.53
CA THR A 57 -17.09 5.62 -8.74
C THR A 57 -18.11 4.50 -8.73
N HIS A 58 -17.96 3.54 -9.64
CA HIS A 58 -18.77 2.33 -9.66
C HIS A 58 -17.88 1.10 -9.78
N VAL A 59 -17.94 0.24 -8.78
CA VAL A 59 -17.29 -1.09 -8.82
C VAL A 59 -18.11 -1.99 -9.74
N LEU A 60 -17.43 -2.63 -10.68
CA LEU A 60 -18.08 -3.55 -11.61
C LEU A 60 -18.19 -4.93 -10.96
N PRO A 61 -19.39 -5.54 -10.93
CA PRO A 61 -19.56 -6.89 -10.40
C PRO A 61 -18.72 -7.91 -11.16
N ILE A 62 -18.12 -8.85 -10.44
CA ILE A 62 -17.38 -9.97 -11.04
C ILE A 62 -18.30 -10.77 -11.95
N GLY A 63 -17.81 -11.13 -13.15
CA GLY A 63 -18.58 -11.82 -14.18
C GLY A 63 -19.43 -10.92 -15.08
N SER A 64 -19.53 -9.61 -14.78
CA SER A 64 -20.20 -8.64 -15.66
C SER A 64 -19.26 -8.00 -16.70
N TYR A 65 -17.96 -8.26 -16.62
CA TYR A 65 -16.97 -7.60 -17.46
C TYR A 65 -15.90 -8.56 -17.99
N TYR A 66 -15.31 -8.14 -19.12
CA TYR A 66 -14.23 -8.81 -19.84
C TYR A 66 -13.11 -7.80 -20.07
N ILE A 67 -11.87 -8.25 -19.95
CA ILE A 67 -10.69 -7.39 -20.04
C ILE A 67 -9.69 -7.95 -21.05
N SER A 68 -8.91 -7.06 -21.65
CA SER A 68 -7.79 -7.42 -22.51
C SER A 68 -6.58 -6.54 -22.23
N ASN A 69 -5.41 -7.09 -22.53
CA ASN A 69 -4.12 -6.47 -22.30
C ASN A 69 -3.64 -5.75 -23.58
N SER A 70 -3.00 -4.61 -23.38
CA SER A 70 -2.17 -3.94 -24.38
C SER A 70 -0.87 -4.72 -24.67
N ASP A 71 -0.10 -4.23 -25.64
CA ASP A 71 1.27 -4.69 -25.94
C ASP A 71 2.22 -4.63 -24.73
N ARG A 72 1.94 -3.73 -23.77
CA ARG A 72 2.68 -3.59 -22.51
C ARG A 72 2.14 -4.45 -21.36
N LEU A 73 1.19 -5.35 -21.63
CA LEU A 73 0.48 -6.17 -20.63
C LEU A 73 -0.32 -5.35 -19.59
N GLN A 74 -0.56 -4.07 -19.86
CA GLN A 74 -1.46 -3.22 -19.09
C GLN A 74 -2.88 -3.36 -19.63
N VAL A 75 -3.88 -3.40 -18.75
CA VAL A 75 -5.29 -3.48 -19.16
C VAL A 75 -5.71 -2.16 -19.82
N ASP A 76 -6.06 -2.21 -21.11
CA ASP A 76 -6.47 -1.04 -21.89
C ASP A 76 -7.88 -1.16 -22.48
N THR A 77 -8.42 -2.38 -22.48
CA THR A 77 -9.68 -2.72 -23.13
C THR A 77 -10.60 -3.41 -22.13
N VAL A 78 -11.80 -2.85 -21.95
CA VAL A 78 -12.80 -3.38 -21.03
C VAL A 78 -14.16 -3.40 -21.70
N PHE A 79 -14.79 -4.57 -21.74
CA PHE A 79 -16.19 -4.75 -22.09
C PHE A 79 -16.97 -5.05 -20.82
N ARG A 80 -18.15 -4.46 -20.65
CA ARG A 80 -19.08 -4.87 -19.60
C ARG A 80 -20.47 -5.10 -20.16
N LYS A 81 -21.11 -6.16 -19.72
CA LYS A 81 -22.50 -6.52 -20.02
C LYS A 81 -23.32 -6.36 -18.74
N PHE A 82 -24.35 -5.53 -18.81
CA PHE A 82 -25.24 -5.28 -17.69
C PHE A 82 -26.63 -4.89 -18.20
N SER A 83 -27.64 -4.96 -17.33
CA SER A 83 -29.01 -4.61 -17.69
C SER A 83 -29.37 -3.22 -17.19
N MET A 84 -30.08 -2.47 -18.00
CA MET A 84 -30.65 -1.16 -17.65
C MET A 84 -32.16 -1.18 -17.88
N THR A 85 -32.91 -0.41 -17.09
CA THR A 85 -34.34 -0.25 -17.35
C THR A 85 -34.59 0.70 -18.52
N CYS A 86 -35.75 0.57 -19.17
CA CYS A 86 -36.18 1.50 -20.22
C CYS A 86 -36.06 2.96 -19.79
N ARG A 87 -36.42 3.27 -18.54
CA ARG A 87 -36.27 4.60 -17.95
C ARG A 87 -34.83 5.07 -17.97
N GLN A 88 -33.90 4.26 -17.46
CA GLN A 88 -32.49 4.62 -17.38
C GLN A 88 -31.87 4.80 -18.77
N LEU A 89 -32.25 3.96 -19.73
CA LEU A 89 -31.79 4.07 -21.12
C LEU A 89 -32.22 5.38 -21.76
N VAL A 90 -33.50 5.71 -21.69
CA VAL A 90 -34.04 6.93 -22.32
C VAL A 90 -33.53 8.19 -21.61
N THR A 91 -33.42 8.19 -20.28
CA THR A 91 -32.85 9.33 -19.53
C THR A 91 -31.38 9.56 -19.88
N LYS A 92 -30.59 8.49 -20.06
CA LYS A 92 -29.14 8.61 -20.28
C LYS A 92 -28.76 8.85 -21.74
N PHE A 93 -29.43 8.19 -22.68
CA PHE A 93 -29.06 8.19 -24.10
C PHE A 93 -30.01 8.97 -24.99
N GLY A 94 -31.19 9.34 -24.47
CA GLY A 94 -32.27 9.96 -25.24
C GLY A 94 -33.09 8.94 -26.03
N LYS A 95 -34.34 9.28 -26.34
CA LYS A 95 -35.26 8.40 -27.07
C LYS A 95 -34.81 8.12 -28.51
N ASP A 96 -34.06 9.04 -29.12
CA ASP A 96 -33.66 8.90 -30.53
C ASP A 96 -32.55 7.88 -30.74
N ASN A 97 -31.73 7.60 -29.72
CA ASN A 97 -30.58 6.69 -29.83
C ASN A 97 -30.88 5.25 -29.40
N VAL A 98 -32.01 5.00 -28.73
CA VAL A 98 -32.38 3.65 -28.27
C VAL A 98 -32.98 2.79 -29.40
N SER A 99 -33.00 1.47 -29.20
CA SER A 99 -33.64 0.53 -30.11
C SER A 99 -35.15 0.72 -30.21
N ASP A 100 -35.76 0.24 -31.30
CA ASP A 100 -37.21 0.31 -31.51
C ASP A 100 -37.99 -0.41 -30.40
N ALA A 101 -37.39 -1.46 -29.83
CA ALA A 101 -37.96 -2.20 -28.70
C ALA A 101 -38.05 -1.34 -27.43
N VAL A 102 -36.98 -0.58 -27.12
CA VAL A 102 -36.95 0.34 -25.99
C VAL A 102 -37.87 1.55 -26.24
N ALA A 103 -37.86 2.10 -27.46
CA ALA A 103 -38.75 3.21 -27.83
C ALA A 103 -40.23 2.81 -27.71
N SER A 104 -40.58 1.59 -28.14
CA SER A 104 -41.93 1.04 -28.00
C SER A 104 -42.29 0.80 -26.54
N ALA A 105 -41.36 0.29 -25.72
CA ALA A 105 -41.59 0.11 -24.28
C ALA A 105 -41.83 1.44 -23.56
N TRP A 106 -41.12 2.50 -23.97
CA TRP A 106 -41.32 3.85 -23.45
C TRP A 106 -42.71 4.40 -23.82
N ASP A 107 -43.12 4.26 -25.08
CA ASP A 107 -44.41 4.75 -25.56
C ASP A 107 -45.59 3.98 -24.98
N ASN A 108 -45.39 2.70 -24.65
CA ASN A 108 -46.36 1.85 -23.95
C ASN A 108 -46.37 2.07 -22.42
N GLY A 109 -45.58 2.99 -21.88
CA GLY A 109 -45.51 3.28 -20.44
C GLY A 109 -44.82 2.19 -19.60
N SER A 110 -44.12 1.25 -20.23
CA SER A 110 -43.41 0.14 -19.57
C SER A 110 -41.97 0.55 -19.19
N PHE A 111 -41.86 1.53 -18.28
CA PHE A 111 -40.58 2.16 -17.93
C PHE A 111 -39.59 1.25 -17.19
N GLU A 112 -40.06 0.20 -16.52
CA GLU A 112 -39.25 -0.69 -15.69
C GLU A 112 -38.85 -1.99 -16.40
N THR A 113 -39.13 -2.11 -17.71
CA THR A 113 -38.66 -3.24 -18.51
C THR A 113 -37.15 -3.21 -18.64
N TRP A 114 -36.52 -4.37 -18.46
CA TRP A 114 -35.06 -4.54 -18.50
C TRP A 114 -34.58 -4.84 -19.91
N PHE A 115 -33.52 -4.16 -20.31
CA PHE A 115 -32.81 -4.36 -21.56
C PHE A 115 -31.32 -4.58 -21.29
N GLU A 116 -30.70 -5.46 -22.04
CA GLU A 116 -29.25 -5.70 -21.94
C GLU A 116 -28.49 -4.60 -22.68
N VAL A 117 -27.40 -4.15 -22.08
CA VAL A 117 -26.51 -3.12 -22.63
C VAL A 117 -25.07 -3.60 -22.50
N VAL A 118 -24.30 -3.39 -23.56
CA VAL A 118 -22.85 -3.55 -23.54
C VAL A 118 -22.20 -2.18 -23.56
N HIS A 119 -21.24 -1.98 -22.67
CA HIS A 119 -20.36 -0.82 -22.67
C HIS A 119 -18.94 -1.31 -22.96
N ALA A 120 -18.39 -0.86 -24.09
CA ALA A 120 -17.05 -1.15 -24.53
C ALA A 120 -16.17 0.09 -24.36
N VAL A 121 -15.05 -0.07 -23.68
CA VAL A 121 -13.98 0.93 -23.59
C VAL A 121 -12.74 0.34 -24.21
N LEU A 122 -12.22 0.99 -25.25
CA LEU A 122 -11.06 0.53 -26.00
C LEU A 122 -10.17 1.70 -26.47
N PRO A 123 -8.87 1.48 -26.68
CA PRO A 123 -7.99 2.49 -27.27
C PRO A 123 -8.47 2.90 -28.65
N ASN A 124 -8.49 4.21 -28.92
CA ASN A 124 -8.95 4.74 -30.20
C ASN A 124 -7.81 4.76 -31.23
N THR A 125 -7.83 3.82 -32.19
CA THR A 125 -6.83 3.71 -33.26
C THR A 125 -7.06 4.69 -34.41
N ASN A 126 -8.27 5.21 -34.57
CA ASN A 126 -8.66 6.11 -35.68
C ASN A 126 -8.70 7.59 -35.26
N ARG A 127 -7.92 7.96 -34.25
CA ARG A 127 -7.93 9.31 -33.67
C ARG A 127 -7.36 10.36 -34.62
N ASP A 128 -8.15 11.39 -34.91
CA ASP A 128 -7.68 12.64 -35.51
C ASP A 128 -7.31 13.64 -34.40
N THR A 129 -6.02 13.82 -34.14
CA THR A 129 -5.49 14.69 -33.07
C THR A 129 -5.80 16.17 -33.26
N GLY A 130 -6.23 16.60 -34.46
CA GLY A 130 -6.62 17.97 -34.75
C GLY A 130 -8.03 18.36 -34.32
N LYS A 131 -8.87 17.41 -33.87
CA LYS A 131 -10.29 17.63 -33.53
C LYS A 131 -10.57 17.30 -32.07
N LEU A 132 -11.09 18.28 -31.32
CA LEU A 132 -11.47 18.16 -29.89
C LEU A 132 -12.81 17.42 -29.64
N ASN A 133 -13.37 16.76 -30.66
CA ASN A 133 -14.67 16.10 -30.56
C ASN A 133 -14.60 14.86 -29.65
N ALA A 134 -15.71 14.53 -28.97
CA ALA A 134 -15.80 13.39 -28.05
C ALA A 134 -15.36 12.05 -28.68
N LYS A 135 -15.51 11.89 -30.01
CA LYS A 135 -15.10 10.69 -30.77
C LYS A 135 -13.60 10.56 -31.02
N ASN A 136 -12.82 11.63 -30.84
CA ASN A 136 -11.37 11.65 -31.10
C ASN A 136 -10.55 11.69 -29.81
N LYS A 137 -11.16 11.31 -28.69
CA LYS A 137 -10.45 11.11 -27.43
C LYS A 137 -9.65 9.80 -27.45
N ARG A 138 -8.69 9.67 -26.54
CA ARG A 138 -7.69 8.59 -26.51
C ARG A 138 -8.33 7.21 -26.33
N PHE A 139 -9.38 7.12 -25.53
CA PHE A 139 -10.16 5.91 -25.32
C PHE A 139 -11.59 6.13 -25.84
N SER A 140 -12.07 5.24 -26.69
CA SER A 140 -13.45 5.25 -27.17
C SER A 140 -14.35 4.59 -26.13
N SER A 141 -15.52 5.18 -25.90
CA SER A 141 -16.56 4.64 -25.04
C SER A 141 -17.84 4.46 -25.85
N ILE A 142 -18.18 3.20 -26.06
CA ILE A 142 -19.27 2.80 -26.96
C ILE A 142 -20.31 2.04 -26.13
N TYR A 143 -21.56 2.49 -26.22
CA TYR A 143 -22.71 1.80 -25.67
C TYR A 143 -23.55 1.25 -26.81
N TYR A 144 -23.94 -0.03 -26.72
CA TYR A 144 -24.83 -0.66 -27.68
C TYR A 144 -25.69 -1.74 -27.04
N GLU A 145 -26.84 -2.04 -27.65
CA GLU A 145 -27.74 -3.11 -27.25
C GLU A 145 -27.40 -4.37 -28.05
N PRO A 146 -27.03 -5.51 -27.43
CA PRO A 146 -26.66 -6.72 -28.16
C PRO A 146 -27.85 -7.34 -28.92
N GLY A 147 -29.08 -7.06 -28.50
CA GLY A 147 -30.32 -7.45 -29.18
C GLY A 147 -31.01 -6.31 -29.93
N GLY A 148 -30.30 -5.20 -30.18
CA GLY A 148 -30.86 -4.00 -30.81
C GLY A 148 -31.16 -4.14 -32.30
N SER A 149 -31.97 -3.20 -32.82
CA SER A 149 -32.27 -3.10 -34.25
C SER A 149 -31.07 -2.52 -35.03
N GLY A 150 -30.37 -3.36 -35.79
CA GLY A 150 -29.32 -2.92 -36.74
C GLY A 150 -28.01 -2.44 -36.11
N ASP A 151 -27.26 -1.60 -36.83
CA ASP A 151 -25.94 -1.07 -36.42
C ASP A 151 -26.04 0.19 -35.52
N LYS A 152 -27.16 0.35 -34.80
CA LYS A 152 -27.43 1.57 -34.02
C LYS A 152 -26.68 1.53 -32.68
N LEU A 153 -25.87 2.56 -32.44
CA LEU A 153 -25.18 2.75 -31.16
C LEU A 153 -26.03 3.63 -30.23
N LEU A 154 -26.10 3.26 -28.95
CA LEU A 154 -26.76 4.07 -27.91
C LEU A 154 -25.99 5.36 -27.64
N SER A 155 -24.67 5.27 -27.62
CA SER A 155 -23.79 6.42 -27.44
C SER A 155 -22.40 6.07 -27.92
N GLU A 156 -21.79 7.03 -28.61
CA GLU A 156 -20.38 7.00 -29.00
C GLU A 156 -19.72 8.25 -28.42
N SER A 157 -18.90 8.05 -27.40
CA SER A 157 -18.15 9.10 -26.72
C SER A 157 -16.71 8.65 -26.53
N GLY A 158 -15.94 9.40 -25.75
CA GLY A 158 -14.58 9.00 -25.44
C GLY A 158 -14.05 9.67 -24.17
N PHE A 159 -12.91 9.18 -23.74
CA PHE A 159 -12.20 9.63 -22.54
C PHE A 159 -10.74 9.95 -22.87
N ASP A 160 -10.22 10.98 -22.21
CA ASP A 160 -8.81 11.41 -22.37
C ASP A 160 -7.86 10.41 -21.67
N GLU A 161 -8.29 9.88 -20.52
CA GLU A 161 -7.63 8.81 -19.77
C GLU A 161 -8.56 7.59 -19.62
N MET A 162 -7.99 6.43 -19.32
CA MET A 162 -8.74 5.19 -19.11
C MET A 162 -9.75 5.36 -17.95
N PRO A 163 -11.07 5.22 -18.19
CA PRO A 163 -12.10 5.44 -17.18
C PRO A 163 -12.30 4.24 -16.24
N ILE A 164 -11.88 3.04 -16.63
CA ILE A 164 -12.08 1.81 -15.88
C ILE A 164 -10.70 1.28 -15.50
N LEU A 165 -10.42 1.26 -14.21
CA LEU A 165 -9.19 0.73 -13.64
C LEU A 165 -9.44 -0.69 -13.17
N VAL A 166 -8.53 -1.59 -13.51
CA VAL A 166 -8.67 -3.03 -13.26
C VAL A 166 -7.43 -3.55 -12.56
N PRO A 167 -7.30 -3.36 -11.23
CA PRO A 167 -6.21 -3.97 -10.49
C PRO A 167 -6.32 -5.49 -10.48
N ARG A 168 -5.15 -6.12 -10.60
CA ARG A 168 -4.95 -7.57 -10.47
C ARG A 168 -4.09 -7.85 -9.24
N TRP A 169 -4.37 -8.94 -8.53
CA TRP A 169 -3.62 -9.33 -7.33
C TRP A 169 -2.23 -9.84 -7.70
N ASP A 170 -2.19 -10.81 -8.61
CA ASP A 170 -0.99 -11.41 -9.17
C ASP A 170 -1.30 -11.93 -10.57
N ILE A 171 -0.32 -11.93 -11.47
CA ILE A 171 -0.47 -12.35 -12.87
C ILE A 171 0.57 -13.38 -13.23
N ASN A 172 0.19 -14.36 -14.05
CA ASN A 172 1.11 -15.33 -14.61
C ASN A 172 1.36 -15.02 -16.09
N GLY A 173 2.55 -14.50 -16.41
CA GLY A 173 2.95 -14.22 -17.79
C GLY A 173 2.05 -13.20 -18.49
N GLU A 174 1.38 -13.64 -19.55
CA GLU A 174 0.59 -12.80 -20.47
C GLU A 174 -0.91 -12.77 -20.13
N ASP A 175 -1.33 -13.41 -19.02
CA ASP A 175 -2.73 -13.49 -18.62
C ASP A 175 -3.39 -12.10 -18.49
N ALA A 176 -4.59 -11.96 -19.07
CA ALA A 176 -5.38 -10.74 -18.93
C ALA A 176 -5.96 -10.57 -17.52
N TYR A 177 -6.28 -11.70 -16.87
CA TYR A 177 -6.88 -11.77 -15.55
C TYR A 177 -5.85 -12.11 -14.47
N GLY A 178 -6.15 -11.76 -13.22
CA GLY A 178 -5.34 -12.20 -12.09
C GLY A 178 -5.34 -13.73 -11.95
N SER A 179 -4.15 -14.33 -11.86
CA SER A 179 -3.96 -15.78 -11.86
C SER A 179 -3.91 -16.38 -10.45
N SER A 180 -3.52 -15.59 -9.45
CA SER A 180 -3.40 -16.03 -8.05
C SER A 180 -3.91 -14.97 -7.08
N CYS A 181 -4.53 -15.41 -5.99
CA CYS A 181 -4.92 -14.57 -4.85
C CYS A 181 -5.23 -15.45 -3.62
N PRO A 182 -5.34 -14.87 -2.42
CA PRO A 182 -5.74 -15.57 -1.20
C PRO A 182 -6.99 -16.44 -1.37
N GLY A 183 -8.01 -15.92 -2.05
CA GLY A 183 -9.25 -16.65 -2.31
C GLY A 183 -9.06 -17.89 -3.19
N ILE A 184 -8.23 -17.80 -4.23
CA ILE A 184 -7.92 -18.92 -5.14
C ILE A 184 -7.08 -19.97 -4.39
N LEU A 185 -6.07 -19.55 -3.64
CA LEU A 185 -5.21 -20.44 -2.84
C LEU A 185 -6.02 -21.17 -1.76
N ALA A 186 -6.92 -20.47 -1.07
CA ALA A 186 -7.75 -21.04 -0.02
C ALA A 186 -8.91 -21.91 -0.56
N LEU A 187 -9.25 -21.84 -1.85
CA LEU A 187 -10.46 -22.46 -2.41
C LEU A 187 -10.55 -23.97 -2.13
N GLY A 188 -9.43 -24.68 -2.26
CA GLY A 188 -9.37 -26.12 -1.94
C GLY A 188 -9.69 -26.39 -0.47
N GLY A 189 -9.08 -25.63 0.44
CA GLY A 189 -9.32 -25.72 1.89
C GLY A 189 -10.75 -25.36 2.27
N VAL A 190 -11.34 -24.32 1.67
CA VAL A 190 -12.72 -23.91 1.92
C VAL A 190 -13.72 -24.99 1.50
N LYS A 191 -13.54 -25.59 0.33
CA LYS A 191 -14.40 -26.71 -0.14
C LYS A 191 -14.28 -27.93 0.78
N ALA A 192 -13.05 -28.27 1.19
CA ALA A 192 -12.82 -29.35 2.15
C ALA A 192 -13.50 -29.06 3.50
N LEU A 193 -13.36 -27.85 4.03
CA LEU A 193 -13.96 -27.41 5.28
C LEU A 193 -15.50 -27.47 5.23
N GLN A 194 -16.11 -27.01 4.12
CA GLN A 194 -17.56 -27.09 3.91
C GLN A 194 -18.05 -28.53 3.90
N LEU A 195 -17.32 -29.44 3.25
CA LEU A 195 -17.65 -30.87 3.24
C LEU A 195 -17.52 -31.48 4.64
N GLN A 196 -16.43 -31.19 5.35
CA GLN A 196 -16.18 -31.70 6.71
C GLN A 196 -17.27 -31.23 7.68
N GLN A 197 -17.64 -29.96 7.63
CA GLN A 197 -18.73 -29.41 8.43
C GLN A 197 -20.05 -30.12 8.14
N LYS A 198 -20.39 -30.35 6.87
CA LYS A 198 -21.58 -31.12 6.48
C LYS A 198 -21.54 -32.56 7.01
N ARG A 199 -20.39 -33.23 6.95
CA ARG A 199 -20.22 -34.60 7.48
C ARG A 199 -20.30 -34.64 9.01
N LYS A 200 -19.79 -33.62 9.70
CA LYS A 200 -19.93 -33.46 11.14
C LYS A 200 -21.40 -33.39 11.54
N ASP A 201 -22.17 -32.54 10.86
CA ASP A 201 -23.59 -32.37 11.17
C ASP A 201 -24.37 -33.67 10.91
N GLN A 202 -24.06 -34.39 9.82
CA GLN A 202 -24.61 -35.74 9.57
C GLN A 202 -24.21 -36.78 10.63
N ALA A 203 -23.01 -36.69 11.20
CA ALA A 203 -22.58 -37.59 12.27
C ALA A 203 -23.33 -37.29 13.58
N ILE A 204 -23.58 -36.02 13.87
CA ILE A 204 -24.41 -35.59 15.00
C ILE A 204 -25.84 -36.08 14.82
N ASP A 205 -26.44 -35.89 13.64
CA ASP A 205 -27.80 -36.37 13.34
C ASP A 205 -27.92 -37.88 13.54
N LYS A 206 -26.91 -38.65 13.12
CA LYS A 206 -26.87 -40.10 13.30
C LYS A 206 -26.67 -40.54 14.76
N LEU A 207 -26.08 -39.70 15.61
CA LEU A 207 -25.97 -39.95 17.05
C LEU A 207 -27.26 -39.60 17.78
N VAL A 208 -27.89 -38.48 17.41
CA VAL A 208 -29.14 -38.00 18.03
C VAL A 208 -30.33 -38.85 17.59
N ASN A 209 -30.36 -39.26 16.32
CA ASN A 209 -31.43 -40.07 15.73
C ASN A 209 -30.83 -41.18 14.84
N PRO A 210 -30.28 -42.25 15.45
CA PRO A 210 -29.71 -43.36 14.70
C PRO A 210 -30.79 -44.08 13.89
N PRO A 211 -30.46 -44.59 12.68
CA PRO A 211 -31.37 -45.46 11.96
C PRO A 211 -31.56 -46.75 12.75
N MET A 212 -32.82 -47.08 13.02
CA MET A 212 -33.21 -48.21 13.85
C MET A 212 -33.58 -49.43 12.99
N MET A 213 -33.21 -50.63 13.43
CA MET A 213 -33.78 -51.87 12.88
C MET A 213 -34.97 -52.32 13.71
N ALA A 214 -36.06 -52.66 13.04
CA ALA A 214 -37.25 -53.26 13.65
C ALA A 214 -37.60 -54.58 12.95
N PRO A 215 -38.05 -55.61 13.69
CA PRO A 215 -38.58 -56.84 13.10
C PRO A 215 -39.77 -56.57 12.17
N SER A 216 -39.90 -57.36 11.10
CA SER A 216 -40.99 -57.20 10.12
C SER A 216 -42.39 -57.42 10.70
N SER A 217 -42.50 -58.05 11.87
CA SER A 217 -43.75 -58.21 12.63
C SER A 217 -44.30 -56.89 13.18
N MET A 218 -43.47 -55.85 13.33
CA MET A 218 -43.85 -54.55 13.90
C MET A 218 -44.19 -53.48 12.84
N LYS A 219 -44.24 -53.86 11.56
CA LYS A 219 -44.47 -52.94 10.43
C LYS A 219 -45.83 -52.22 10.47
N ASN A 220 -46.82 -52.79 11.14
CA ASN A 220 -48.18 -52.25 11.22
C ASN A 220 -48.51 -51.59 12.59
N GLU A 221 -47.57 -51.56 13.53
CA GLU A 221 -47.78 -50.90 14.83
C GLU A 221 -47.29 -49.44 14.79
N ARG A 222 -48.07 -48.52 15.37
CA ARG A 222 -47.65 -47.12 15.50
C ARG A 222 -46.55 -47.03 16.54
N LEU A 223 -45.33 -46.81 16.06
CA LEU A 223 -44.16 -46.60 16.89
C LEU A 223 -44.03 -45.11 17.25
N SER A 224 -43.80 -44.86 18.53
CA SER A 224 -43.54 -43.52 19.05
C SER A 224 -42.11 -43.43 19.54
N LEU A 225 -41.38 -42.46 18.99
CA LEU A 225 -39.99 -42.14 19.34
C LEU A 225 -39.92 -40.93 20.29
N LEU A 226 -41.06 -40.51 20.86
CA LEU A 226 -41.13 -39.38 21.77
C LEU A 226 -40.62 -39.75 23.17
N PRO A 227 -39.86 -38.87 23.85
CA PRO A 227 -39.43 -39.10 25.23
C PRO A 227 -40.63 -39.32 26.16
N GLY A 228 -40.68 -40.48 26.82
CA GLY A 228 -41.73 -40.85 27.77
C GLY A 228 -42.88 -41.68 27.19
N ASP A 229 -42.84 -42.05 25.91
CA ASP A 229 -43.83 -42.96 25.32
C ASP A 229 -43.45 -44.44 25.53
N VAL A 230 -44.44 -45.29 25.75
CA VAL A 230 -44.25 -46.70 26.12
C VAL A 230 -44.43 -47.58 24.90
N SER A 231 -43.34 -48.06 24.31
CA SER A 231 -43.36 -49.04 23.23
C SER A 231 -43.44 -50.46 23.79
N TYR A 232 -44.53 -51.18 23.52
CA TYR A 232 -44.73 -52.55 23.99
C TYR A 232 -44.01 -53.54 23.06
N TYR A 233 -43.07 -54.31 23.61
CA TYR A 233 -42.36 -55.36 22.89
C TYR A 233 -42.97 -56.73 23.26
N ASN A 234 -43.33 -57.54 22.27
CA ASN A 234 -43.88 -58.88 22.50
C ASN A 234 -42.98 -59.93 21.84
N GLY A 235 -42.18 -60.65 22.64
CA GLY A 235 -41.33 -61.72 22.14
C GLY A 235 -40.51 -62.41 23.23
N ALA A 236 -40.85 -63.66 23.53
CA ALA A 236 -40.00 -64.60 24.25
C ALA A 236 -38.93 -65.14 23.30
N GLY A 237 -37.65 -64.91 23.61
CA GLY A 237 -36.51 -65.39 22.82
C GLY A 237 -35.45 -64.31 22.63
N ASP A 238 -34.19 -64.72 22.81
CA ASP A 238 -33.01 -63.89 23.05
C ASP A 238 -32.83 -62.72 22.05
N THR A 239 -32.90 -61.50 22.59
CA THR A 239 -32.36 -60.25 22.04
C THR A 239 -32.83 -59.78 20.65
N ALA A 240 -34.14 -59.52 20.47
CA ALA A 240 -34.66 -58.77 19.32
C ALA A 240 -35.23 -57.38 19.69
N GLY A 241 -34.47 -56.61 20.50
CA GLY A 241 -34.77 -55.20 20.75
C GLY A 241 -34.34 -54.26 19.61
N PHE A 242 -34.88 -53.05 19.61
CA PHE A 242 -34.46 -51.91 18.79
C PHE A 242 -32.96 -51.65 18.95
N LYS A 243 -32.17 -52.13 17.98
CA LYS A 243 -30.73 -51.86 17.92
C LYS A 243 -30.46 -50.92 16.76
N PRO A 244 -29.57 -49.93 16.90
CA PRO A 244 -29.02 -49.21 15.77
C PRO A 244 -28.55 -50.22 14.71
N VAL A 245 -28.80 -49.94 13.43
CA VAL A 245 -28.41 -50.81 12.31
C VAL A 245 -26.90 -51.14 12.36
N TYR A 246 -26.10 -50.23 12.90
CA TYR A 246 -24.67 -50.37 13.16
C TYR A 246 -24.26 -49.45 14.32
N GLU A 247 -23.25 -49.84 15.13
CA GLU A 247 -22.70 -48.97 16.17
C GLU A 247 -21.96 -47.79 15.51
N ILE A 248 -22.54 -46.60 15.64
CA ILE A 248 -21.96 -45.35 15.14
C ILE A 248 -21.11 -44.76 16.26
N ASN A 249 -19.79 -44.99 16.22
CA ASN A 249 -18.83 -44.31 17.10
C ASN A 249 -17.93 -43.34 16.29
N PRO A 250 -18.47 -42.21 15.80
CA PRO A 250 -17.69 -41.23 15.07
C PRO A 250 -16.75 -40.53 16.05
N ARG A 251 -15.46 -40.51 15.75
CA ARG A 251 -14.45 -39.79 16.55
C ARG A 251 -14.55 -38.28 16.27
N ILE A 252 -15.58 -37.64 16.85
CA ILE A 252 -15.89 -36.23 16.63
C ILE A 252 -14.70 -35.33 17.02
N GLN A 253 -13.93 -35.70 18.04
CA GLN A 253 -12.72 -35.00 18.46
C GLN A 253 -11.67 -34.90 17.34
N GLU A 254 -11.38 -35.99 16.63
CA GLU A 254 -10.41 -35.99 15.51
C GLU A 254 -10.93 -35.13 14.34
N LEU A 255 -12.25 -35.17 14.09
CA LEU A 255 -12.89 -34.34 13.07
C LEU A 255 -12.82 -32.84 13.41
N LEU A 256 -13.00 -32.47 14.68
CA LEU A 256 -12.84 -31.09 15.15
C LEU A 256 -11.39 -30.61 15.01
N GLY A 257 -10.40 -31.49 15.26
CA GLY A 257 -9.00 -31.21 15.02
C GLY A 257 -8.72 -30.90 13.55
N SER A 258 -9.22 -31.70 12.63
CA SER A 258 -9.06 -31.44 11.18
C SER A 258 -9.82 -30.19 10.70
N ILE A 259 -10.99 -29.89 11.26
CA ILE A 259 -11.71 -28.63 11.00
C ILE A 259 -10.89 -27.42 11.46
N GLN A 260 -10.21 -27.53 12.61
CA GLN A 260 -9.37 -26.46 13.12
C GLN A 260 -8.13 -26.23 12.24
N ASP A 261 -7.49 -27.31 11.79
CA ASP A 261 -6.38 -27.26 10.82
C ASP A 261 -6.82 -26.59 9.50
N GLY A 262 -7.98 -26.98 8.97
CA GLY A 262 -8.56 -26.34 7.78
C GLY A 262 -8.86 -24.85 7.97
N ARG A 263 -9.35 -24.43 9.15
CA ARG A 263 -9.54 -23.00 9.48
C ARG A 263 -8.22 -22.26 9.57
N GLN A 264 -7.19 -22.88 10.13
CA GLN A 264 -5.86 -22.28 10.22
C GLN A 264 -5.26 -22.05 8.83
N LEU A 265 -5.34 -23.05 7.94
CA LEU A 265 -4.90 -22.91 6.54
C LEU A 265 -5.59 -21.74 5.84
N VAL A 266 -6.92 -21.62 5.99
CA VAL A 266 -7.67 -20.49 5.40
C VAL A 266 -7.19 -19.15 5.98
N ASN A 267 -6.98 -19.07 7.30
CA ASN A 267 -6.46 -17.86 7.93
C ASN A 267 -5.05 -17.48 7.45
N GLU A 268 -4.18 -18.47 7.25
CA GLU A 268 -2.83 -18.28 6.72
C GLU A 268 -2.87 -17.76 5.27
N CYS A 269 -3.71 -18.33 4.41
CA CYS A 269 -3.89 -17.85 3.03
C CYS A 269 -4.35 -16.38 2.96
N TYR A 270 -5.19 -15.94 3.89
CA TYR A 270 -5.69 -14.55 3.99
C TYR A 270 -4.79 -13.62 4.81
N PHE A 271 -3.58 -14.07 5.18
CA PHE A 271 -2.62 -13.29 5.98
C PHE A 271 -3.17 -12.81 7.33
N VAL A 272 -4.19 -13.48 7.89
CA VAL A 272 -4.79 -13.11 9.18
C VAL A 272 -3.76 -13.14 10.33
N PRO A 273 -2.87 -14.14 10.44
CA PRO A 273 -1.84 -14.15 11.48
C PRO A 273 -0.90 -12.93 11.41
N LEU A 274 -0.57 -12.47 10.20
CA LEU A 274 0.28 -11.31 9.95
C LEU A 274 -0.38 -10.03 10.48
N PHE A 275 -1.65 -9.79 10.16
CA PHE A 275 -2.37 -8.61 10.65
C PHE A 275 -2.69 -8.67 12.15
N ASN A 276 -2.97 -9.86 12.69
CA ASN A 276 -3.16 -10.06 14.12
C ASN A 276 -1.88 -9.83 14.93
N MET A 277 -0.71 -10.14 14.37
CA MET A 277 0.57 -9.83 14.99
C MET A 277 0.74 -8.31 15.18
N PHE A 278 0.35 -7.50 14.19
CA PHE A 278 0.39 -6.04 14.29
C PHE A 278 -0.59 -5.47 15.32
N SER A 279 -1.76 -6.09 15.43
CA SER A 279 -2.82 -5.62 16.34
C SER A 279 -2.53 -5.99 17.80
N ASN A 280 -1.83 -7.10 18.03
CA ASN A 280 -1.54 -7.65 19.36
C ASN A 280 -0.03 -7.68 19.66
N ILE A 281 0.71 -6.62 19.29
CA ILE A 281 2.12 -6.49 19.71
C ILE A 281 2.16 -6.35 21.23
N ASN A 282 2.30 -7.47 21.91
CA ASN A 282 2.56 -7.53 23.33
C ASN A 282 4.07 -7.37 23.50
N THR A 283 4.54 -6.12 23.58
CA THR A 283 5.95 -5.72 23.83
C THR A 283 6.57 -6.30 25.11
N ARG A 284 5.78 -7.09 25.87
CA ARG A 284 6.18 -7.73 27.12
C ARG A 284 6.83 -9.10 26.95
N SER A 285 6.68 -9.76 25.80
CA SER A 285 7.03 -11.19 25.65
C SER A 285 8.02 -11.49 24.52
N MET A 286 8.27 -10.55 23.62
CA MET A 286 9.26 -10.70 22.55
C MET A 286 10.19 -9.48 22.48
N PRO A 287 11.49 -9.68 22.18
CA PRO A 287 12.41 -8.58 21.89
C PRO A 287 11.88 -7.73 20.72
N ILE A 288 11.99 -6.41 20.86
CA ILE A 288 11.48 -5.45 19.87
C ILE A 288 12.19 -5.64 18.52
N GLU A 289 13.46 -6.06 18.52
CA GLU A 289 14.20 -6.37 17.30
C GLU A 289 13.58 -7.53 16.51
N ALA A 290 13.20 -8.63 17.18
CA ALA A 290 12.61 -9.79 16.51
C ALA A 290 11.22 -9.48 15.93
N VAL A 291 10.44 -8.64 16.61
CA VAL A 291 9.13 -8.17 16.13
C VAL A 291 9.30 -7.29 14.89
N ASN A 292 10.31 -6.41 14.88
CA ASN A 292 10.60 -5.56 13.74
C ASN A 292 11.14 -6.37 12.55
N GLU A 293 12.04 -7.32 12.77
CA GLU A 293 12.57 -8.17 11.70
C GLU A 293 11.48 -9.05 11.07
N MET A 294 10.62 -9.67 11.88
CA MET A 294 9.45 -10.40 11.36
C MET A 294 8.47 -9.48 10.63
N ARG A 295 8.25 -8.26 11.13
CA ARG A 295 7.42 -7.27 10.44
C ARG A 295 8.00 -6.95 9.06
N ASP A 296 9.30 -6.76 8.97
CA ASP A 296 9.98 -6.36 7.75
C ASP A 296 10.00 -7.52 6.73
N GLU A 297 10.29 -8.75 7.16
CA GLU A 297 10.22 -9.95 6.30
C GLU A 297 8.79 -10.20 5.79
N LYS A 298 7.78 -10.04 6.65
CA LYS A 298 6.37 -10.25 6.28
C LYS A 298 5.79 -9.11 5.45
N MET A 299 6.24 -7.87 5.63
CA MET A 299 5.89 -6.77 4.72
C MET A 299 6.52 -6.97 3.33
N LEU A 300 7.73 -7.52 3.25
CA LEU A 300 8.36 -7.87 1.97
C LEU A 300 7.48 -8.83 1.15
N GLN A 301 6.77 -9.77 1.80
CA GLN A 301 5.88 -10.72 1.13
C GLN A 301 4.64 -10.05 0.50
N ILE A 302 4.17 -8.92 1.02
CA ILE A 302 3.02 -8.18 0.50
C ILE A 302 3.46 -7.08 -0.50
N GLY A 303 4.74 -6.72 -0.50
CA GLY A 303 5.34 -5.69 -1.37
C GLY A 303 4.90 -5.76 -2.84
N PRO A 304 5.09 -6.90 -3.54
CA PRO A 304 4.72 -7.02 -4.95
C PRO A 304 3.23 -6.75 -5.24
N VAL A 305 2.34 -7.09 -4.30
CA VAL A 305 0.89 -6.83 -4.45
C VAL A 305 0.60 -5.34 -4.29
N LEU A 306 1.29 -4.67 -3.35
CA LEU A 306 1.16 -3.22 -3.16
C LEU A 306 1.72 -2.45 -4.35
N ASP A 307 2.87 -2.85 -4.89
CA ASP A 307 3.48 -2.23 -6.06
C ASP A 307 2.54 -2.30 -7.26
N ARG A 308 1.96 -3.49 -7.51
CA ARG A 308 0.95 -3.66 -8.57
C ARG A 308 -0.31 -2.85 -8.33
N LEU A 309 -0.77 -2.76 -7.08
CA LEU A 309 -1.92 -1.91 -6.72
C LEU A 309 -1.63 -0.43 -6.97
N ASN A 310 -0.40 0.03 -6.74
CA ASN A 310 -0.02 1.39 -7.07
C ASN A 310 -0.06 1.59 -8.60
N ASP A 311 0.62 0.72 -9.35
CA ASP A 311 0.76 0.83 -10.80
C ASP A 311 -0.58 0.70 -11.56
N GLU A 312 -1.46 -0.23 -11.16
CA GLU A 312 -2.70 -0.55 -11.89
C GLU A 312 -3.94 0.19 -11.37
N LEU A 313 -3.90 0.73 -10.14
CA LEU A 313 -5.06 1.38 -9.51
C LEU A 313 -4.75 2.78 -8.96
N LEU A 314 -3.84 2.91 -8.00
CA LEU A 314 -3.71 4.18 -7.27
C LEU A 314 -3.11 5.28 -8.13
N ASP A 315 -2.02 5.04 -8.84
CA ASP A 315 -1.38 6.05 -9.68
C ASP A 315 -2.30 6.48 -10.83
N PRO A 316 -2.91 5.55 -11.61
CA PRO A 316 -3.87 5.94 -12.65
C PRO A 316 -5.13 6.63 -12.11
N ALA A 317 -5.59 6.27 -10.90
CA ALA A 317 -6.74 6.92 -10.27
C ALA A 317 -6.41 8.37 -9.89
N ILE A 318 -5.26 8.60 -9.26
CA ILE A 318 -4.81 9.93 -8.86
C ILE A 318 -4.63 10.82 -10.09
N ASP A 319 -3.94 10.33 -11.13
CA ASP A 319 -3.76 11.06 -12.39
C ASP A 319 -5.11 11.43 -13.03
N ARG A 320 -6.05 10.49 -13.04
CA ARG A 320 -7.39 10.72 -13.58
C ARG A 320 -8.16 11.75 -12.75
N ILE A 321 -8.17 11.64 -11.43
CA ILE A 321 -8.87 12.59 -10.54
C ILE A 321 -8.26 13.99 -10.70
N PHE A 322 -6.94 14.08 -10.73
CA PHE A 322 -6.22 15.34 -10.96
C PHE A 322 -6.62 15.96 -12.31
N ASN A 323 -6.63 15.19 -13.40
CA ASN A 323 -7.00 15.68 -14.71
C ASN A 323 -8.48 16.10 -14.80
N ILE A 324 -9.39 15.39 -14.12
CA ILE A 324 -10.81 15.79 -14.02
C ILE A 324 -10.93 17.15 -13.30
N MET A 325 -10.23 17.32 -12.16
CA MET A 325 -10.23 18.58 -11.41
C MET A 325 -9.61 19.73 -12.20
N MET A 326 -8.54 19.45 -12.95
CA MET A 326 -7.88 20.41 -13.84
C MET A 326 -8.83 20.86 -14.96
N ARG A 327 -9.53 19.92 -15.63
CA ARG A 327 -10.51 20.24 -16.68
C ARG A 327 -11.67 21.09 -16.18
N ARG A 328 -12.06 20.94 -14.90
CA ARG A 328 -13.12 21.72 -14.26
C ARG A 328 -12.64 23.04 -13.66
N GLY A 329 -11.35 23.37 -13.77
CA GLY A 329 -10.78 24.59 -13.20
C GLY A 329 -10.84 24.67 -11.68
N MET A 330 -10.87 23.51 -10.99
CA MET A 330 -10.94 23.44 -9.52
C MET A 330 -9.58 23.61 -8.85
N LEU A 331 -8.49 23.47 -9.60
CA LEU A 331 -7.13 23.58 -9.10
C LEU A 331 -6.63 25.03 -9.19
N PRO A 332 -5.85 25.50 -8.19
CA PRO A 332 -5.20 26.80 -8.27
C PRO A 332 -4.24 26.87 -9.46
N PRO A 333 -4.03 28.04 -10.09
CA PRO A 333 -3.12 28.17 -11.23
C PRO A 333 -1.71 27.73 -10.84
N PRO A 334 -1.03 26.93 -11.68
CA PRO A 334 0.31 26.45 -11.38
C PRO A 334 1.31 27.62 -11.35
N PRO A 335 2.25 27.64 -10.38
CA PRO A 335 3.36 28.60 -10.36
C PRO A 335 4.12 28.64 -11.69
N ASP A 336 4.68 29.81 -12.05
CA ASP A 336 5.41 30.01 -13.32
C ASP A 336 6.58 29.02 -13.51
N GLU A 337 7.19 28.57 -12.41
CA GLU A 337 8.26 27.56 -12.41
C GLU A 337 7.80 26.16 -12.87
N LEU A 338 6.50 25.86 -12.80
CA LEU A 338 5.89 24.59 -13.20
C LEU A 338 5.28 24.64 -14.61
N GLN A 339 5.17 25.81 -15.22
CA GLN A 339 4.60 25.94 -16.56
C GLN A 339 5.50 25.26 -17.60
N GLY A 340 4.93 24.31 -18.36
CA GLY A 340 5.63 23.59 -19.42
C GLY A 340 6.48 22.40 -18.96
N GLN A 341 6.52 22.10 -17.66
CA GLN A 341 7.14 20.86 -17.16
C GLN A 341 6.11 19.73 -17.03
N PRO A 342 6.43 18.49 -17.44
CA PRO A 342 5.56 17.36 -17.20
C PRO A 342 5.51 17.08 -15.69
N LEU A 343 4.35 17.31 -15.08
CA LEU A 343 4.08 16.92 -13.70
C LEU A 343 3.91 15.40 -13.63
N ARG A 344 4.77 14.74 -12.87
CA ARG A 344 4.58 13.35 -12.44
C ARG A 344 4.18 13.37 -10.97
N VAL A 345 2.96 12.96 -10.68
CA VAL A 345 2.50 12.85 -9.29
C VAL A 345 3.01 11.50 -8.77
N GLU A 346 3.96 11.53 -7.83
CA GLU A 346 4.44 10.33 -7.15
C GLU A 346 3.80 10.23 -5.77
N TYR A 347 2.95 9.22 -5.58
CA TYR A 347 2.35 8.94 -4.29
C TYR A 347 3.37 8.25 -3.38
N THR A 348 3.67 8.86 -2.22
CA THR A 348 4.48 8.18 -1.22
C THR A 348 3.58 7.23 -0.41
N SER A 349 3.54 5.96 -0.83
CA SER A 349 2.88 4.87 -0.08
C SER A 349 3.35 4.79 1.36
N VAL A 350 2.50 4.28 2.28
CA VAL A 350 2.88 3.99 3.67
C VAL A 350 4.09 3.05 3.74
N MET A 351 4.25 2.15 2.76
CA MET A 351 5.44 1.30 2.66
C MET A 351 6.67 2.10 2.24
N ALA A 352 6.55 3.04 1.29
CA ALA A 352 7.62 3.96 0.93
C ALA A 352 7.97 4.90 2.10
N GLN A 353 6.99 5.33 2.91
CA GLN A 353 7.22 6.07 4.15
C GLN A 353 7.91 5.19 5.20
N ALA A 354 7.52 3.91 5.33
CA ALA A 354 8.17 2.96 6.22
C ALA A 354 9.62 2.67 5.79
N GLN A 355 9.89 2.49 4.49
CA GLN A 355 11.24 2.36 3.92
C GLN A 355 12.06 3.65 4.14
N LYS A 356 11.47 4.83 3.92
CA LYS A 356 12.10 6.11 4.26
C LYS A 356 12.40 6.20 5.77
N SER A 357 11.52 5.68 6.63
CA SER A 357 11.76 5.60 8.07
C SER A 357 12.89 4.64 8.45
N VAL A 358 13.14 3.58 7.68
CA VAL A 358 14.36 2.76 7.82
C VAL A 358 15.59 3.61 7.47
N GLY A 359 15.50 4.42 6.42
CA GLY A 359 16.52 5.42 6.07
C GLY A 359 16.79 6.42 7.20
N ILE A 360 15.76 6.86 7.94
CA ILE A 360 15.91 7.70 9.14
C ILE A 360 16.75 6.97 10.20
N GLY A 361 16.49 5.68 10.45
CA GLY A 361 17.30 4.88 11.38
C GLY A 361 18.76 4.72 10.93
N SER A 362 19.05 4.68 9.62
CA SER A 362 20.41 4.72 9.10
C SER A 362 21.07 6.09 9.34
N ILE A 363 20.33 7.19 9.14
CA ILE A 363 20.82 8.55 9.44
C ILE A 363 21.10 8.71 10.93
N GLU A 364 20.22 8.24 11.81
CA GLU A 364 20.43 8.33 13.27
C GLU A 364 21.65 7.53 13.73
N ARG A 365 21.87 6.34 13.18
CA ARG A 365 23.08 5.53 13.42
C ARG A 365 24.34 6.21 12.89
N PHE A 366 24.27 6.81 11.71
CA PHE A 366 25.37 7.59 11.10
C PHE A 366 25.74 8.81 11.95
N VAL A 367 24.75 9.60 12.38
CA VAL A 367 24.94 10.74 13.28
C VAL A 367 25.49 10.30 14.64
N GLY A 368 25.02 9.17 15.16
CA GLY A 368 25.53 8.57 16.40
C GLY A 368 27.00 8.13 16.28
N PHE A 369 27.38 7.54 15.15
CA PHE A 369 28.76 7.15 14.86
C PHE A 369 29.68 8.38 14.78
N ILE A 370 29.30 9.41 14.02
CA ILE A 370 30.04 10.69 13.95
C ILE A 370 30.14 11.32 15.35
N GLY A 371 29.06 11.33 16.13
CA GLY A 371 29.04 11.86 17.49
C GLY A 371 29.98 11.13 18.45
N ASN A 372 30.12 9.81 18.30
CA ASN A 372 31.07 9.01 19.08
C ASN A 372 32.52 9.26 18.63
N MET A 373 32.77 9.40 17.32
CA MET A 373 34.09 9.75 16.80
C MET A 373 34.55 11.14 17.21
N ALA A 374 33.66 12.13 17.19
CA ALA A 374 33.93 13.49 17.63
C ALA A 374 34.28 13.55 19.13
N LYS A 375 33.58 12.78 19.98
CA LYS A 375 33.84 12.70 21.43
C LYS A 375 35.13 11.95 21.77
N ALA A 376 35.49 10.95 20.97
CA ALA A 376 36.70 10.15 21.17
C ALA A 376 37.99 10.95 20.91
N GLY A 377 37.90 12.18 20.38
CA GLY A 377 39.06 13.07 20.26
C GLY A 377 40.17 12.44 19.43
N PHE A 378 39.83 11.90 18.25
CA PHE A 378 40.74 11.22 17.32
C PHE A 378 41.80 12.14 16.68
N GLN A 379 42.41 13.02 17.47
CA GLN A 379 43.64 13.70 17.15
C GLN A 379 44.87 12.78 17.38
N GLN A 380 44.67 11.62 18.03
CA GLN A 380 45.73 10.65 18.40
C GLN A 380 45.61 9.26 17.73
N ALA A 381 44.57 8.99 16.92
CA ALA A 381 44.56 7.84 15.99
C ALA A 381 45.13 8.22 14.60
N ALA A 382 45.91 9.30 14.56
CA ALA A 382 46.32 10.02 13.36
C ALA A 382 47.26 9.23 12.42
N ASP A 383 47.84 8.11 12.87
CA ASP A 383 48.86 7.40 12.08
C ASP A 383 48.32 6.23 11.24
N LYS A 384 47.04 5.84 11.40
CA LYS A 384 46.49 4.67 10.67
C LYS A 384 45.05 4.78 10.21
N LEU A 385 44.20 5.59 10.85
CA LEU A 385 42.79 5.72 10.50
C LEU A 385 42.55 7.07 9.83
N ASP A 386 42.18 7.04 8.54
CA ASP A 386 41.57 8.19 7.89
C ASP A 386 40.12 8.29 8.37
N VAL A 387 39.86 9.27 9.24
CA VAL A 387 38.55 9.48 9.86
C VAL A 387 37.53 9.96 8.84
N ASP A 388 37.95 10.74 7.85
CA ASP A 388 37.05 11.31 6.85
C ASP A 388 36.60 10.19 5.89
N GLN A 389 37.54 9.40 5.37
CA GLN A 389 37.22 8.24 4.54
C GLN A 389 36.40 7.17 5.29
N ALA A 390 36.67 6.96 6.58
CA ALA A 390 35.89 6.01 7.38
C ALA A 390 34.44 6.49 7.61
N ILE A 391 34.21 7.80 7.71
CA ILE A 391 32.86 8.35 7.80
C ILE A 391 32.14 8.17 6.46
N ASP A 392 32.80 8.45 5.34
CA ASP A 392 32.18 8.31 4.01
C ASP A 392 31.86 6.84 3.68
N GLU A 393 32.81 5.92 3.89
CA GLU A 393 32.58 4.49 3.67
C GLU A 393 31.49 3.94 4.61
N TYR A 394 31.42 4.40 5.86
CA TYR A 394 30.36 4.00 6.78
C TYR A 394 28.99 4.57 6.39
N GLY A 395 28.95 5.80 5.86
CA GLY A 395 27.75 6.43 5.31
C GLY A 395 27.22 5.71 4.07
N ASP A 396 28.12 5.34 3.15
CA ASP A 396 27.81 4.60 1.93
C ASP A 396 27.28 3.19 2.25
N MET A 397 27.91 2.48 3.20
CA MET A 397 27.45 1.16 3.65
C MET A 397 26.10 1.21 4.36
N LEU A 398 25.76 2.32 5.03
CA LEU A 398 24.45 2.54 5.66
C LEU A 398 23.39 3.09 4.69
N GLY A 399 23.77 3.47 3.47
CA GLY A 399 22.88 4.03 2.45
C GLY A 399 22.40 5.44 2.76
N VAL A 400 23.22 6.26 3.43
CA VAL A 400 22.88 7.65 3.76
C VAL A 400 22.98 8.53 2.50
N PRO A 401 21.98 9.38 2.20
CA PRO A 401 22.05 10.28 1.04
C PRO A 401 23.24 11.25 1.11
N THR A 402 24.03 11.33 0.04
CA THR A 402 25.20 12.23 -0.11
C THR A 402 24.84 13.72 -0.08
N THR A 403 23.56 14.06 -0.13
CA THR A 403 23.08 15.43 0.10
C THR A 403 23.23 15.88 1.56
N ILE A 404 23.40 14.93 2.49
CA ILE A 404 23.53 15.19 3.93
C ILE A 404 25.01 15.35 4.31
N THR A 405 25.92 14.74 3.55
CA THR A 405 27.36 14.92 3.72
C THR A 405 27.83 16.18 2.99
N LYS A 406 28.77 16.91 3.59
CA LYS A 406 29.39 18.07 2.93
C LYS A 406 30.45 17.55 1.98
N SER A 407 30.64 18.22 0.84
CA SER A 407 31.76 17.93 -0.06
C SER A 407 33.10 18.25 0.61
N ASP A 408 34.15 17.50 0.29
CA ASP A 408 35.51 17.69 0.79
C ASP A 408 36.01 19.14 0.70
N GLU A 409 35.69 19.83 -0.41
CA GLU A 409 36.07 21.22 -0.63
C GLU A 409 35.44 22.19 0.40
N GLN A 410 34.18 21.94 0.80
CA GLN A 410 33.48 22.74 1.80
C GLN A 410 34.02 22.47 3.21
N VAL A 411 34.33 21.20 3.51
CA VAL A 411 34.91 20.81 4.79
C VAL A 411 36.31 21.41 4.94
N GLN A 412 37.11 21.39 3.88
CA GLN A 412 38.46 21.95 3.87
C GLN A 412 38.46 23.48 4.03
N ALA A 413 37.57 24.19 3.32
CA ALA A 413 37.41 25.63 3.48
C ALA A 413 37.00 26.03 4.91
N GLU A 414 36.09 25.30 5.55
CA GLU A 414 35.69 25.52 6.95
C GLU A 414 36.80 25.15 7.95
N ARG A 415 37.65 24.16 7.64
CA ARG A 415 38.84 23.82 8.44
C ARG A 415 39.89 24.91 8.36
N GLU A 416 40.17 25.44 7.16
CA GLU A 416 41.09 26.55 6.95
C GLU A 416 40.61 27.83 7.64
N GLN A 417 39.31 28.14 7.54
CA GLN A 417 38.71 29.27 8.24
C GLN A 417 38.79 29.12 9.77
N ARG A 418 38.56 27.91 10.31
CA ARG A 418 38.74 27.62 11.74
C ARG A 418 40.19 27.69 12.17
N ALA A 419 41.12 27.19 11.36
CA ALA A 419 42.55 27.26 11.64
C ALA A 419 43.06 28.71 11.66
N GLN A 420 42.60 29.55 10.73
CA GLN A 420 42.90 30.98 10.71
C GLN A 420 42.30 31.70 11.93
N GLN A 421 41.07 31.37 12.34
CA GLN A 421 40.46 31.91 13.56
C GLN A 421 41.16 31.44 14.83
N GLN A 422 41.64 30.20 14.89
CA GLN A 422 42.42 29.69 16.02
C GLN A 422 43.83 30.31 16.08
N GLN A 423 44.50 30.51 14.94
CA GLN A 423 45.76 31.25 14.89
C GLN A 423 45.58 32.73 15.25
N ALA A 424 44.49 33.37 14.84
CA ALA A 424 44.15 34.72 15.26
C ALA A 424 43.85 34.79 16.77
N ALA A 425 43.13 33.80 17.31
CA ALA A 425 42.84 33.71 18.75
C ALA A 425 44.11 33.41 19.58
N GLN A 426 44.98 32.50 19.14
CA GLN A 426 46.25 32.20 19.81
C GLN A 426 47.24 33.36 19.70
N SER A 427 47.27 34.10 18.60
CA SER A 427 48.12 35.31 18.48
C SER A 427 47.61 36.46 19.33
N LEU A 428 46.30 36.61 19.54
CA LEU A 428 45.76 37.53 20.56
C LEU A 428 46.08 37.06 21.99
N GLN A 429 46.03 35.76 22.28
CA GLN A 429 46.34 35.22 23.61
C GLN A 429 47.84 35.28 23.95
N MET A 430 48.73 35.01 22.98
CA MET A 430 50.17 35.22 23.13
C MET A 430 50.55 36.70 23.13
N GLY A 431 49.84 37.55 22.36
CA GLY A 431 50.03 39.00 22.35
C GLY A 431 49.67 39.66 23.69
N GLY A 432 48.66 39.15 24.39
CA GLY A 432 48.32 39.58 25.75
C GLY A 432 49.40 39.25 26.79
N GLY A 433 50.01 38.07 26.70
CA GLY A 433 51.08 37.66 27.61
C GLY A 433 52.40 38.42 27.42
N VAL A 434 52.74 38.79 26.18
CA VAL A 434 53.95 39.59 25.89
C VAL A 434 53.74 41.07 26.23
N ALA A 435 52.53 41.60 26.04
CA ALA A 435 52.21 42.98 26.41
C ALA A 435 52.28 43.21 27.93
N ASP A 436 51.85 42.25 28.75
CA ASP A 436 51.97 42.36 30.22
C ASP A 436 53.42 42.22 30.69
N ILE A 437 54.22 41.32 30.10
CA ILE A 437 55.67 41.19 30.42
C ILE A 437 56.44 42.46 29.99
N ALA A 438 56.14 43.04 28.82
CA ALA A 438 56.76 44.27 28.36
C ALA A 438 56.36 45.49 29.21
N LYS A 439 55.11 45.54 29.68
CA LYS A 439 54.61 46.61 30.56
C LYS A 439 55.22 46.50 31.97
N THR A 440 55.36 45.29 32.51
CA THR A 440 56.05 45.03 33.77
C THR A 440 57.56 45.33 33.68
N LEU A 441 58.22 45.02 32.56
CA LEU A 441 59.63 45.38 32.31
C LEU A 441 59.82 46.90 32.12
N SER A 442 58.89 47.59 31.45
CA SER A 442 58.99 49.06 31.29
C SER A 442 58.70 49.82 32.59
N GLN A 443 57.87 49.26 33.48
CA GLN A 443 57.54 49.86 34.78
C GLN A 443 58.59 49.57 35.86
N SER A 444 59.48 48.60 35.64
CA SER A 444 60.57 48.26 36.57
C SER A 444 61.93 48.88 36.19
N GLY A 445 61.96 49.73 35.16
CA GLY A 445 63.18 50.36 34.65
C GLY A 445 63.51 51.73 35.24
N THR A 446 63.65 51.87 36.56
CA THR A 446 64.54 52.88 37.18
C THR A 446 64.74 52.56 38.66
N ALA A 447 66.02 52.46 39.07
CA ALA A 447 66.54 52.28 40.42
C ALA A 447 66.61 50.84 40.96
N ASP A 448 67.64 50.09 40.53
CA ASP A 448 68.58 49.47 41.50
C ASP A 448 69.83 48.89 40.81
N PRO A 449 71.06 49.33 41.15
CA PRO A 449 72.31 48.84 40.55
C PRO A 449 72.66 47.38 40.86
N ASN A 450 71.89 46.67 41.69
CA ASN A 450 72.21 45.31 42.13
C ASN A 450 71.59 44.18 41.28
N LEU A 451 70.72 44.50 40.32
CA LEU A 451 70.10 43.51 39.42
C LEU A 451 70.92 43.22 38.15
N LEU A 452 71.71 44.20 37.67
CA LEU A 452 72.61 43.98 36.54
C LEU A 452 73.75 43.00 36.91
N THR A 453 74.20 43.04 38.16
CA THR A 453 75.22 42.13 38.70
C THR A 453 74.69 40.71 38.90
N SER A 454 73.41 40.54 39.25
CA SER A 454 72.79 39.21 39.38
C SER A 454 72.46 38.57 38.02
N ILE A 455 72.13 39.38 37.00
CA ILE A 455 71.94 38.89 35.63
C ILE A 455 73.28 38.50 34.98
N GLN A 456 74.37 39.22 35.26
CA GLN A 456 75.72 38.83 34.81
C GLN A 456 76.19 37.52 35.44
N GLN A 457 75.86 37.26 36.71
CA GLN A 457 76.13 35.98 37.37
C GLN A 457 75.24 34.84 36.84
N ALA A 458 73.97 35.12 36.51
CA ALA A 458 73.07 34.12 35.93
C ALA A 458 73.46 33.72 34.50
N MET A 459 73.98 34.65 33.68
CA MET A 459 74.50 34.32 32.35
C MET A 459 75.83 33.56 32.39
N GLN A 460 76.70 33.80 33.39
CA GLN A 460 77.93 33.01 33.54
C GLN A 460 77.69 31.57 34.02
N GLN A 461 76.60 31.29 34.76
CA GLN A 461 76.23 29.92 35.13
C GLN A 461 75.57 29.14 33.99
N GLY A 462 75.06 29.80 32.95
CA GLY A 462 74.41 29.15 31.80
C GLY A 462 75.36 28.62 30.71
N GLN A 463 76.64 29.02 30.69
CA GLN A 463 77.63 28.52 29.71
C GLN A 463 78.58 27.43 30.25
N GLY A 464 78.35 26.96 31.48
CA GLY A 464 79.23 25.97 32.15
C GLY A 464 78.67 24.55 32.30
N ALA A 465 77.48 24.24 31.80
CA ALA A 465 76.87 22.92 31.97
C ALA A 465 76.12 22.45 30.72
N GLN A 466 76.88 22.06 29.69
CA GLN A 466 76.72 20.82 28.90
C GLN A 466 77.65 20.88 27.67
N GLN A 467 78.92 20.53 27.92
CA GLN A 467 79.56 19.48 27.12
C GLN A 467 79.11 18.12 27.66
#